data_AF-A0A813WJS6-F1
#
_entry.id   AF-A0A813WJS6-F1
#
_cell.length_a   1.000
_cell.length_b   1.000
_cell.length_c   1.000
_cell.angle_alpha   90.00
_cell.angle_beta   90.00
_cell.angle_gamma   90.00
#
_symmetry.space_group_name_H-M   'P 1'
#
loop_
_entity.id
_entity.type
_entity.pdbx_description
1 polymer ?
#
loop_
_entity_poly.entity_id
_entity_poly.type
_entity_poly.pdbx_seq_one_letter_code
_entity_poly.pdbx_strand_id
1 'polypeptide(L)'
;MTTVLENKLVNASNEEKEWNDIKVKLATTSIQGKVILDVGASRDGVDANAFHSRCNNKGPTMIIIQSNSNYLFGSYTAIPWTSNDSYADDSTTFLFTLINPHEIPPSKYLIDPNKTVKAVYH
;
A
#
# COMPACT_ATOMS: atom_id res chain seq x y z
N MET A 1 30.13 21.08 -2.12
CA MET A 1 28.81 21.72 -2.00
C MET A 1 27.80 20.60 -1.84
N THR A 2 27.66 20.07 -0.64
CA THR A 2 26.80 18.92 -0.33
C THR A 2 25.36 19.40 -0.39
N THR A 3 24.59 18.87 -1.34
CA THR A 3 23.21 19.27 -1.60
C THR A 3 22.32 19.01 -0.40
N VAL A 4 21.42 19.94 -0.09
CA VAL A 4 20.50 19.96 1.07
C VAL A 4 19.71 18.64 1.28
N LEU A 5 19.58 17.82 0.25
CA LEU A 5 18.97 16.49 0.29
C LEU A 5 19.82 15.45 1.06
N GLU A 6 21.14 15.47 0.91
CA GLU A 6 22.03 14.52 1.59
C GLU A 6 22.06 14.80 3.10
N ASN A 7 21.98 16.07 3.51
CA ASN A 7 21.95 16.46 4.92
C ASN A 7 20.63 16.13 5.65
N LYS A 8 19.50 15.97 4.92
CA LYS A 8 18.23 15.53 5.54
C LYS A 8 18.23 14.05 5.87
N LEU A 9 18.83 13.22 5.01
CA LEU A 9 18.85 11.77 5.18
C LEU A 9 19.73 11.31 6.34
N VAL A 10 20.80 12.06 6.65
CA VAL A 10 21.72 11.72 7.75
C VAL A 10 21.01 11.80 9.13
N ASN A 11 20.04 12.71 9.29
CA ASN A 11 19.36 12.98 10.58
C ASN A 11 18.03 12.23 10.79
N ALA A 12 17.57 11.45 9.81
CA ALA A 12 16.34 10.67 9.96
C ALA A 12 16.51 9.55 11.00
N SER A 13 15.47 9.29 11.79
CA SER A 13 15.41 8.15 12.71
C SER A 13 15.53 6.84 11.94
N ASN A 14 15.93 5.76 12.62
CA ASN A 14 16.05 4.44 11.97
C ASN A 14 14.71 4.02 11.32
N GLU A 15 13.59 4.28 11.99
CA GLU A 15 12.24 4.00 11.45
C GLU A 15 11.94 4.82 10.20
N GLU A 16 12.31 6.11 10.17
CA GLU A 16 12.09 6.96 9.00
C GLU A 16 12.96 6.54 7.81
N LYS A 17 14.19 6.08 8.07
CA LYS A 17 15.09 5.53 7.04
C LYS A 17 14.54 4.23 6.46
N GLU A 18 14.16 3.28 7.32
CA GLU A 18 13.54 2.01 6.90
C GLU A 18 12.27 2.25 6.08
N TRP A 19 11.44 3.21 6.52
CA TRP A 19 10.23 3.58 5.80
C TRP A 19 10.52 4.22 4.43
N ASN A 20 11.55 5.03 4.32
CA ASN A 20 11.98 5.60 3.04
C ASN A 20 12.54 4.54 2.10
N ASP A 21 13.29 3.57 2.61
CA ASP A 21 13.78 2.45 1.81
C ASP A 21 12.63 1.59 1.28
N ILE A 22 11.60 1.36 2.11
CA ILE A 22 10.36 0.70 1.69
C ILE A 22 9.68 1.49 0.57
N LYS A 23 9.53 2.82 0.70
CA LYS A 23 8.95 3.67 -0.36
C LYS A 23 9.75 3.58 -1.66
N VAL A 24 11.09 3.61 -1.60
CA VAL A 24 11.97 3.53 -2.77
C VAL A 24 11.85 2.17 -3.44
N LYS A 25 11.88 1.08 -2.66
CA LYS A 25 11.72 -0.29 -3.18
C LYS A 25 10.34 -0.49 -3.82
N LEU A 26 9.31 0.10 -3.23
CA LEU A 26 7.97 0.05 -3.79
C LEU A 26 7.86 0.89 -5.05
N ALA A 27 8.38 2.11 -5.08
CA ALA A 27 8.39 2.97 -6.27
C ALA A 27 9.10 2.31 -7.47
N THR A 28 10.13 1.49 -7.22
CA THR A 28 10.91 0.79 -8.24
C THR A 28 10.33 -0.57 -8.65
N THR A 29 9.36 -1.12 -7.91
CA THR A 29 8.70 -2.38 -8.29
C THR A 29 7.81 -2.15 -9.51
N SER A 30 7.75 -3.08 -10.48
CA SER A 30 6.96 -2.92 -11.71
C SER A 30 5.45 -3.19 -11.50
N ILE A 31 4.77 -2.33 -10.74
CA ILE A 31 3.31 -2.34 -10.54
C ILE A 31 2.81 -0.93 -10.87
N GLN A 32 1.82 -0.80 -11.74
CA GLN A 32 1.35 0.48 -12.27
C GLN A 32 0.49 1.26 -11.26
N GLY A 33 -0.31 0.59 -10.44
CA GLY A 33 -1.00 1.17 -9.28
C GLY A 33 -0.23 0.95 -7.99
N LYS A 34 0.21 2.03 -7.34
CA LYS A 34 0.87 1.95 -6.02
C LYS A 34 0.30 3.01 -5.12
N VAL A 35 -0.17 2.59 -3.95
CA VAL A 35 -0.51 3.54 -2.89
C VAL A 35 0.17 3.12 -1.60
N ILE A 36 0.87 4.08 -1.03
CA ILE A 36 1.42 3.99 0.31
C ILE A 36 0.58 4.91 1.17
N LEU A 37 -0.19 4.34 2.09
CA LEU A 37 -1.00 5.06 3.07
C LEU A 37 -0.27 5.02 4.41
N ASP A 38 0.20 6.19 4.82
CA ASP A 38 0.70 6.44 6.17
C ASP A 38 -0.44 7.06 6.99
N VAL A 39 -1.09 6.24 7.80
CA VAL A 39 -2.28 6.65 8.59
C VAL A 39 -1.88 7.59 9.73
N GLY A 40 -0.62 7.56 10.17
CA GLY A 40 -0.09 8.39 11.25
C GLY A 40 0.43 9.75 10.81
N ALA A 41 0.97 9.85 9.59
CA ALA A 41 1.57 11.09 9.08
C ALA A 41 0.69 11.92 8.12
N SER A 42 -0.46 11.38 7.66
CA SER A 42 -1.49 12.01 6.81
C SER A 42 -1.03 12.97 5.69
N ARG A 43 0.18 12.81 5.14
CA ARG A 43 0.69 13.66 4.05
C ARG A 43 -0.13 13.51 2.75
N ASP A 44 -0.70 12.34 2.53
CA ASP A 44 -1.35 11.98 1.27
C ASP A 44 -2.89 12.01 1.32
N GLY A 45 -3.48 12.36 2.48
CA GLY A 45 -4.92 12.33 2.73
C GLY A 45 -5.46 10.90 2.82
N VAL A 46 -6.26 10.60 3.84
CA VAL A 46 -6.99 9.32 3.96
C VAL A 46 -8.37 9.37 3.28
N ASP A 47 -8.52 10.29 2.33
CA ASP A 47 -9.75 10.57 1.60
C ASP A 47 -9.86 9.65 0.38
N ALA A 48 -11.06 9.10 0.17
CA ALA A 48 -11.35 8.22 -0.97
C ALA A 48 -11.08 8.91 -2.32
N ASN A 49 -11.33 10.21 -2.45
CA ASN A 49 -11.08 10.95 -3.69
C ASN A 49 -9.58 11.01 -4.00
N ALA A 50 -8.73 11.30 -3.01
CA ALA A 50 -7.28 11.25 -3.16
C ALA A 50 -6.81 9.85 -3.61
N PHE A 51 -7.36 8.79 -3.03
CA PHE A 51 -7.09 7.41 -3.46
C PHE A 51 -7.51 7.17 -4.91
N HIS A 52 -8.76 7.45 -5.27
CA HIS A 52 -9.28 7.27 -6.62
C HIS A 52 -8.53 8.10 -7.66
N SER A 53 -8.07 9.31 -7.32
CA SER A 53 -7.26 10.14 -8.22
C SER A 53 -5.93 9.50 -8.60
N ARG A 54 -5.38 8.65 -7.72
CA ARG A 54 -4.09 7.98 -7.89
C ARG A 54 -4.23 6.58 -8.49
N CYS A 55 -5.31 5.88 -8.17
CA CYS A 55 -5.52 4.47 -8.50
C CYS A 55 -6.40 4.20 -9.71
N ASN A 56 -7.37 5.08 -9.99
CA ASN A 56 -8.37 4.78 -10.99
C ASN A 56 -7.72 4.53 -12.35
N ASN A 57 -8.11 3.43 -13.00
CA ASN A 57 -7.65 3.02 -14.32
C ASN A 57 -6.12 2.82 -14.45
N LYS A 58 -5.40 2.60 -13.33
CA LYS A 58 -3.95 2.34 -13.34
C LYS A 58 -3.57 0.86 -13.42
N GLY A 59 -4.56 -0.04 -13.55
CA GLY A 59 -4.33 -1.48 -13.58
C GLY A 59 -4.06 -2.07 -12.19
N PRO A 60 -3.31 -3.18 -12.11
CA PRO A 60 -2.99 -3.84 -10.85
C PRO A 60 -2.46 -2.86 -9.81
N THR A 61 -3.01 -2.93 -8.60
CA THR A 61 -2.73 -1.99 -7.53
C THR A 61 -2.26 -2.71 -6.28
N MET A 62 -1.13 -2.27 -5.74
CA MET A 62 -0.66 -2.67 -4.41
C MET A 62 -0.87 -1.52 -3.42
N ILE A 63 -1.58 -1.82 -2.34
CA ILE A 63 -1.84 -0.89 -1.24
C ILE A 63 -1.01 -1.33 -0.05
N ILE A 64 -0.24 -0.41 0.52
CA ILE A 64 0.55 -0.64 1.74
C ILE A 64 0.14 0.38 2.78
N ILE A 65 -0.15 -0.12 3.98
CA ILE A 65 -0.65 0.64 5.11
C ILE A 65 0.38 0.54 6.22
N GLN A 66 0.84 1.68 6.71
CA GLN A 66 1.54 1.79 7.98
C GLN A 66 0.55 2.30 9.04
N SER A 67 0.36 1.52 10.10
CA SER A 67 -0.44 1.94 11.25
C SER A 67 0.36 2.87 12.17
N ASN A 68 -0.35 3.57 13.06
CA ASN A 68 0.25 4.40 14.12
C ASN A 68 1.13 3.59 15.10
N SER A 69 0.99 2.26 15.10
CA SER A 69 1.81 1.35 15.90
C SER A 69 2.93 0.71 15.10
N ASN A 70 3.32 1.31 13.96
CA ASN A 70 4.38 0.83 13.07
C ASN A 70 4.15 -0.59 12.50
N TYR A 71 2.89 -1.02 12.39
CA TYR A 71 2.56 -2.26 11.70
C TYR A 71 2.41 -2.02 10.20
N LEU A 72 2.94 -2.95 9.40
CA LEU A 72 2.95 -2.89 7.95
C LEU A 72 2.14 -4.05 7.39
N PHE A 73 1.10 -3.72 6.66
CA PHE A 73 0.18 -4.68 6.03
C PHE A 73 -0.45 -4.04 4.80
N GLY A 74 -1.25 -4.80 4.06
CA GLY A 74 -1.87 -4.25 2.88
C GLY A 74 -2.63 -5.26 2.04
N SER A 75 -2.89 -4.87 0.80
CA SER A 75 -3.60 -5.68 -0.18
C SER A 75 -3.00 -5.51 -1.57
N TYR A 76 -3.31 -6.48 -2.42
CA TYR A 76 -3.07 -6.40 -3.85
C TYR A 76 -4.35 -6.76 -4.58
N THR A 77 -4.62 -6.05 -5.67
CA THR A 77 -5.64 -6.43 -6.65
C THR A 77 -5.05 -6.35 -8.05
N ALA A 78 -5.43 -7.29 -8.93
CA ALA A 78 -5.03 -7.27 -10.34
C ALA A 78 -5.94 -6.39 -11.21
N ILE A 79 -7.12 -6.03 -10.72
CA ILE A 79 -8.08 -5.23 -11.46
C ILE A 79 -7.85 -3.72 -11.21
N PRO A 80 -8.12 -2.86 -12.21
CA PRO A 80 -8.05 -1.42 -12.02
C PRO A 80 -9.19 -0.93 -11.11
N TRP A 81 -8.87 0.03 -10.24
CA TRP A 81 -9.88 0.75 -9.47
C TRP A 81 -10.77 1.62 -10.38
N THR A 82 -12.02 1.78 -9.97
CA THR A 82 -13.00 2.69 -10.57
C THR A 82 -13.76 3.42 -9.46
N SER A 83 -14.64 4.37 -9.80
CA SER A 83 -15.52 5.06 -8.83
C SER A 83 -16.99 4.76 -9.16
N ASN A 84 -17.35 3.48 -9.20
CA ASN A 84 -18.67 3.00 -9.60
C ASN A 84 -19.48 2.42 -8.44
N ASP A 85 -19.02 2.61 -7.19
CA ASP A 85 -19.67 2.17 -5.94
C ASP A 85 -20.13 0.71 -6.00
N SER A 86 -19.24 -0.20 -6.42
CA SER A 86 -19.62 -1.58 -6.75
C SER A 86 -18.58 -2.62 -6.39
N TYR A 87 -19.03 -3.87 -6.23
CA TYR A 87 -18.13 -4.99 -6.09
C TYR A 87 -17.60 -5.46 -7.44
N ALA A 88 -16.33 -5.85 -7.45
CA ALA A 88 -15.66 -6.42 -8.60
C ALA A 88 -15.05 -7.79 -8.27
N ASP A 89 -14.97 -8.63 -9.30
CA ASP A 89 -14.36 -9.96 -9.23
C ASP A 89 -12.84 -9.85 -9.38
N ASP A 90 -12.12 -10.47 -8.45
CA ASP A 90 -10.68 -10.65 -8.53
C ASP A 90 -10.27 -11.91 -7.75
N SER A 91 -10.17 -13.04 -8.45
CA SER A 91 -9.70 -14.30 -7.88
C SER A 91 -8.20 -14.30 -7.53
N THR A 92 -7.48 -13.26 -7.92
CA THR A 92 -6.04 -13.10 -7.65
C THR A 92 -5.75 -12.14 -6.50
N THR A 93 -6.78 -11.49 -5.95
CA THR A 93 -6.64 -10.57 -4.82
C THR A 93 -6.10 -11.29 -3.59
N PHE A 94 -5.35 -10.56 -2.77
CA PHE A 94 -4.87 -11.08 -1.49
C PHE A 94 -4.58 -9.95 -0.52
N LEU A 95 -4.66 -10.29 0.78
CA LEU A 95 -4.12 -9.48 1.85
C LEU A 95 -2.73 -9.97 2.22
N PHE A 96 -1.93 -9.11 2.83
CA PHE A 96 -0.64 -9.50 3.39
C PHE A 96 -0.31 -8.72 4.65
N THR A 97 0.56 -9.33 5.46
CA THR A 97 1.19 -8.71 6.62
C THR A 97 2.70 -8.79 6.46
N LEU A 98 3.42 -7.76 6.89
CA LEU A 98 4.89 -7.70 6.94
C LEU A 98 5.40 -7.51 8.37
N ILE A 99 4.74 -6.61 9.13
CA ILE A 99 5.03 -6.33 10.53
C ILE A 99 3.69 -6.26 11.28
N ASN A 100 3.55 -7.01 12.36
CA ASN A 100 2.30 -7.14 13.12
C ASN A 100 2.58 -7.44 14.61
N PRO A 101 1.59 -7.23 15.51
CA PRO A 101 1.76 -7.39 16.97
C PRO A 101 1.98 -8.83 17.43
N HIS A 102 1.82 -9.81 16.54
CA HIS A 102 1.84 -11.23 16.88
C HIS A 102 3.08 -11.96 16.34
N GLU A 103 4.08 -11.21 15.87
CA GLU A 103 5.33 -11.75 15.30
C GLU A 103 5.08 -12.76 14.17
N ILE A 104 3.92 -12.65 13.50
CA ILE A 104 3.63 -13.51 12.35
C ILE A 104 4.63 -13.13 11.25
N PRO A 105 5.39 -14.09 10.70
CA PRO A 105 6.30 -13.82 9.59
C PRO A 105 5.56 -13.19 8.41
N PRO A 106 6.26 -12.48 7.50
CA PRO A 106 5.63 -11.94 6.29
C PRO A 106 4.78 -13.00 5.58
N SER A 107 3.47 -12.76 5.54
CA SER A 107 2.47 -13.76 5.19
C SER A 107 1.42 -13.21 4.23
N LYS A 108 0.91 -14.08 3.37
CA LYS A 108 -0.09 -13.79 2.35
C LYS A 108 -1.37 -14.54 2.68
N TYR A 109 -2.51 -13.84 2.61
CA TYR A 109 -3.84 -14.39 2.83
C TYR A 109 -4.61 -14.29 1.52
N LEU A 110 -4.81 -15.45 0.89
CA LEU A 110 -5.52 -15.56 -0.39
C LEU A 110 -7.03 -15.44 -0.17
N ILE A 111 -7.72 -14.93 -1.18
CA ILE A 111 -9.18 -14.94 -1.19
C ILE A 111 -9.73 -16.37 -1.14
N ASP A 112 -10.87 -16.54 -0.47
CA ASP A 112 -11.65 -17.77 -0.55
C ASP A 112 -12.11 -17.99 -2.00
N PRO A 113 -11.74 -19.11 -2.65
CA PRO A 113 -12.09 -19.36 -4.04
C PRO A 113 -13.61 -19.37 -4.30
N ASN A 114 -14.44 -19.49 -3.26
CA ASN A 114 -15.90 -19.43 -3.36
C ASN A 114 -16.48 -18.02 -3.22
N LYS A 115 -15.64 -16.98 -3.01
CA LYS A 115 -16.07 -15.60 -2.73
C LYS A 115 -15.43 -14.55 -3.64
N THR A 116 -14.96 -14.94 -4.83
CA THR A 116 -14.21 -14.04 -5.72
C THR A 116 -15.07 -12.91 -6.32
N VAL A 117 -16.37 -13.16 -6.55
CA VAL A 117 -17.31 -12.18 -7.16
C VAL A 117 -17.54 -10.89 -6.35
N LYS A 118 -17.12 -10.85 -5.08
CA LYS A 118 -17.17 -9.64 -4.22
C LYS A 118 -15.82 -9.40 -3.54
N ALA A 119 -14.75 -9.60 -4.30
CA ALA A 119 -13.36 -9.53 -3.85
C ALA A 119 -12.92 -8.11 -3.49
N VAL A 120 -13.27 -7.14 -4.33
CA VAL A 120 -12.84 -5.75 -4.21
C VAL A 120 -14.06 -4.86 -4.33
N TYR A 121 -14.15 -3.84 -3.46
CA TYR A 121 -15.21 -2.83 -3.54
C TYR A 121 -14.60 -1.53 -4.04
N HIS A 122 -15.09 -1.04 -5.17
CA HIS A 122 -14.66 0.19 -5.84
C HIS A 122 -15.49 1.38 -5.40
#